data_AF-A0AAV8Q4I6-F1
#
_entry.id   AF-A0AAV8Q4I6-F1
#
_cell.length_a   1.000
_cell.length_b   1.000
_cell.length_c   1.000
_cell.angle_alpha   90.00
_cell.angle_beta   90.00
_cell.angle_gamma   90.00
#
_symmetry.space_group_name_H-M   'P 1'
#
loop_
_entity.id
_entity.type
_entity.pdbx_description
1 polymer ?
#
loop_
_entity_poly.entity_id
_entity_poly.type
_entity_poly.pdbx_seq_one_letter_code
_entity_poly.pdbx_strand_id
1 'polypeptide(L)'
;MEVSVGSGHDGSGIVPDSLLRCQSLRSLKLVLPLWKVVFDGGAVGPGSLTTMHLKGIQSCKSSLGTLISSCPVLQELRLEDCYFDLLKITANELKWLTVSRCIFDAYNEVVISTPKLLSFHYTSGKAQGCFIRDMANLVDASIVLFNLSPHNSSVGAWSVSEIFKGLSHASSLTITYLGNQQLSVEEHLQYLPIYLNIKYLRLNILLSSECMEAIAYMLKHMPDLEILVVHNELVCYSIIEEHIWWTSKELAGGMLNRLKEIQLGNFGSSNHETEFIEFLVKNGRIAQDHDGSSLHQK
;
A
#
# COMPACT_ATOMS: atom_id res chain seq x y z
N MET A 1 -3.86 21.60 -22.35
CA MET A 1 -4.42 22.48 -21.32
C MET A 1 -4.33 21.80 -19.97
N GLU A 2 -3.99 22.54 -18.92
CA GLU A 2 -4.01 22.08 -17.53
C GLU A 2 -4.99 22.94 -16.75
N VAL A 3 -5.82 22.33 -15.91
CA VAL A 3 -6.78 23.04 -15.06
C VAL A 3 -6.55 22.63 -13.62
N SER A 4 -6.32 23.63 -12.77
CA SER A 4 -6.19 23.48 -11.32
C SER A 4 -7.24 24.36 -10.64
N VAL A 5 -8.17 23.74 -9.90
CA VAL A 5 -9.20 24.47 -9.13
C VAL A 5 -9.03 24.14 -7.66
N GLY A 6 -8.93 25.18 -6.83
CA GLY A 6 -8.96 25.07 -5.36
C GLY A 6 -10.12 25.89 -4.81
N SER A 7 -10.94 25.34 -3.91
CA SER A 7 -11.94 26.13 -3.17
C SER A 7 -11.47 26.42 -1.74
N GLY A 8 -11.79 27.62 -1.23
CA GLY A 8 -11.46 28.04 0.14
C GLY A 8 -12.56 27.75 1.19
N HIS A 9 -13.70 27.20 0.78
CA HIS A 9 -14.86 26.95 1.65
C HIS A 9 -15.55 25.62 1.33
N ASP A 10 -16.20 25.05 2.36
CA ASP A 10 -17.13 23.92 2.23
C ASP A 10 -18.32 24.35 1.35
N GLY A 11 -18.56 23.59 0.29
CA GLY A 11 -19.62 23.87 -0.67
C GLY A 11 -19.97 22.65 -1.49
N SER A 12 -21.12 22.67 -2.16
CA SER A 12 -21.45 21.68 -3.19
C SER A 12 -21.26 22.33 -4.56
N GLY A 13 -20.66 21.61 -5.50
CA GLY A 13 -20.41 22.14 -6.83
C GLY A 13 -20.32 21.01 -7.86
N ILE A 14 -20.93 21.24 -9.01
CA ILE A 14 -20.89 20.32 -10.14
C ILE A 14 -19.66 20.67 -10.97
N VAL A 15 -18.82 19.69 -11.27
CA VAL A 15 -17.73 19.88 -12.24
C VAL A 15 -18.37 20.16 -13.60
N PRO A 16 -18.10 21.32 -14.24
CA PRO A 16 -18.78 21.66 -15.48
C PRO A 16 -18.51 20.63 -16.59
N ASP A 17 -19.56 20.14 -17.24
CA ASP A 17 -19.46 19.21 -18.37
C ASP A 17 -18.53 19.70 -19.48
N SER A 18 -18.44 21.01 -19.68
CA SER A 18 -17.55 21.64 -20.66
C SER A 18 -16.07 21.32 -20.39
N LEU A 19 -15.68 21.16 -19.12
CA LEU A 19 -14.34 20.75 -18.74
C LEU A 19 -14.07 19.29 -19.11
N LEU A 20 -15.07 18.42 -18.90
CA LEU A 20 -14.98 16.98 -19.19
C LEU A 20 -15.00 16.70 -20.70
N ARG A 21 -15.64 17.55 -21.50
CA ARG A 21 -15.66 17.46 -22.97
C ARG A 21 -14.46 18.12 -23.66
N CYS A 22 -13.54 18.72 -22.92
CA CYS A 22 -12.42 19.47 -23.50
C CYS A 22 -11.35 18.53 -24.10
N GLN A 23 -11.36 18.36 -25.42
CA GLN A 23 -10.42 17.47 -26.15
C GLN A 23 -8.94 17.88 -26.10
N SER A 24 -8.62 19.04 -25.52
CA SER A 24 -7.23 19.50 -25.34
C SER A 24 -6.75 19.40 -23.89
N LEU A 25 -7.63 19.00 -22.97
CA LEU A 25 -7.34 18.87 -21.56
C LEU A 25 -6.44 17.65 -21.33
N ARG A 26 -5.24 17.89 -20.79
CA ARG A 26 -4.24 16.85 -20.53
C ARG A 26 -4.07 16.57 -19.05
N SER A 27 -4.18 17.62 -18.23
CA SER A 27 -4.11 17.51 -16.77
C SER A 27 -5.32 18.18 -16.13
N LEU A 28 -5.99 17.45 -15.25
CA LEU A 28 -7.09 17.95 -14.43
C LEU A 28 -6.72 17.75 -12.96
N LYS A 29 -6.62 18.84 -12.21
CA LYS A 29 -6.33 18.83 -10.78
C LYS A 29 -7.43 19.59 -10.04
N LEU A 30 -8.18 18.89 -9.21
CA LEU A 30 -9.29 19.46 -8.45
C LEU A 30 -9.02 19.25 -6.97
N VAL A 31 -8.94 20.34 -6.21
CA VAL A 31 -8.80 20.33 -4.75
C VAL A 31 -10.05 20.99 -4.17
N LEU A 32 -11.03 20.14 -3.83
CA LEU A 32 -12.39 20.54 -3.53
C LEU A 32 -12.82 19.88 -2.22
N PRO A 33 -12.43 20.42 -1.05
CA PRO A 33 -12.74 19.82 0.25
C PRO A 33 -14.25 19.61 0.42
N LEU A 34 -14.66 18.35 0.55
CA LEU A 34 -16.03 17.88 0.79
C LEU A 34 -17.04 18.24 -0.32
N TRP A 35 -16.59 18.49 -1.54
CA TRP A 35 -17.52 18.73 -2.65
C TRP A 35 -18.18 17.44 -3.09
N LYS A 36 -19.51 17.40 -3.05
CA LYS A 36 -20.29 16.37 -3.73
C LYS A 36 -20.19 16.57 -5.23
N VAL A 37 -19.35 15.78 -5.88
CA VAL A 37 -19.19 15.77 -7.33
C VAL A 37 -20.08 14.67 -7.91
N VAL A 38 -20.97 15.07 -8.80
CA VAL A 38 -21.74 14.16 -9.64
C VAL A 38 -21.16 14.29 -11.05
N PHE A 39 -20.49 13.24 -11.51
CA PHE A 39 -20.24 13.08 -12.93
C PHE A 39 -21.50 12.45 -13.53
N ASP A 40 -22.09 13.09 -14.54
CA ASP A 40 -23.22 12.49 -15.24
C ASP A 40 -22.78 11.10 -15.77
N GLY A 41 -23.63 10.08 -15.61
CA GLY A 41 -23.33 8.71 -16.02
C GLY A 41 -23.12 8.55 -17.54
N GLY A 42 -23.44 9.58 -18.32
CA GLY A 42 -23.12 9.70 -19.75
C GLY A 42 -21.90 10.59 -20.07
N ALA A 43 -21.16 11.08 -19.08
CA ALA A 43 -20.01 11.95 -19.31
C ALA A 43 -18.89 11.19 -20.01
N VAL A 44 -18.60 11.59 -21.25
CA VAL A 44 -17.41 11.14 -21.98
C VAL A 44 -16.23 11.93 -21.44
N GLY A 45 -15.29 11.24 -20.81
CA GLY A 45 -14.04 11.83 -20.34
C GLY A 45 -13.21 12.42 -21.49
N PRO A 46 -12.30 13.36 -21.19
CA PRO A 46 -11.51 14.00 -22.22
C PRO A 46 -10.55 12.98 -22.86
N GLY A 47 -10.66 12.78 -24.18
CA GLY A 47 -9.84 11.80 -24.91
C GLY A 47 -8.33 12.04 -24.86
N SER A 48 -7.89 13.23 -24.43
CA SER A 48 -6.48 13.62 -24.28
C SER A 48 -5.99 13.62 -22.83
N LEU A 49 -6.83 13.28 -21.85
CA LEU A 49 -6.50 13.41 -20.43
C LEU A 49 -5.49 12.34 -20.02
N THR A 50 -4.30 12.77 -19.61
CA THR A 50 -3.22 11.89 -19.17
C THR A 50 -3.07 11.86 -17.66
N THR A 51 -3.52 12.92 -16.97
CA THR A 51 -3.33 13.09 -15.52
C THR A 51 -4.61 13.60 -14.88
N MET A 52 -5.08 12.91 -13.83
CA MET A 52 -6.26 13.28 -13.06
C MET A 52 -5.97 13.24 -11.56
N HIS A 53 -5.93 14.40 -10.90
CA HIS A 53 -5.75 14.50 -9.46
C HIS A 53 -6.99 15.08 -8.83
N LEU A 54 -7.58 14.35 -7.90
CA LEU A 54 -8.81 14.70 -7.22
C LEU A 54 -8.56 14.66 -5.71
N LYS A 55 -8.86 15.76 -5.04
CA LYS A 55 -8.73 15.87 -3.58
C LYS A 55 -10.01 16.39 -2.95
N GLY A 56 -10.45 15.76 -1.87
CA GLY A 56 -11.62 16.20 -1.10
C GLY A 56 -12.98 15.84 -1.70
N ILE A 57 -13.02 15.04 -2.77
CA ILE A 57 -14.25 14.81 -3.53
C ILE A 57 -15.14 13.77 -2.86
N GLN A 58 -16.44 14.04 -2.80
CA GLN A 58 -17.48 13.05 -2.50
C GLN A 58 -18.16 12.61 -3.80
N SER A 59 -17.99 11.36 -4.22
CA SER A 59 -18.63 10.81 -5.41
C SER A 59 -19.64 9.74 -5.03
N CYS A 60 -20.88 9.91 -5.50
CA CYS A 60 -21.92 8.89 -5.32
C CYS A 60 -21.92 7.88 -6.47
N LYS A 61 -22.25 6.63 -6.15
CA LYS A 61 -22.37 5.52 -7.12
C LYS A 61 -21.08 5.31 -7.95
N SER A 62 -21.21 4.78 -9.16
CA SER A 62 -20.12 4.46 -10.09
C SER A 62 -19.64 5.62 -10.97
N SER A 63 -20.05 6.86 -10.68
CA SER A 63 -19.86 8.02 -11.58
C SER A 63 -18.39 8.32 -11.89
N LEU A 64 -17.53 8.34 -10.86
CA LEU A 64 -16.09 8.50 -11.05
C LEU A 64 -15.47 7.33 -11.84
N GLY A 65 -15.93 6.09 -11.59
CA GLY A 65 -15.45 4.92 -12.33
C GLY A 65 -15.74 5.02 -13.83
N THR A 66 -16.94 5.48 -14.19
CA THR A 66 -17.32 5.73 -15.59
C THR A 66 -16.44 6.81 -16.23
N LEU A 67 -16.18 7.92 -15.52
CA LEU A 67 -15.29 8.97 -16.01
C LEU A 67 -13.87 8.43 -16.25
N ILE A 68 -13.31 7.67 -15.30
CA ILE A 68 -11.98 7.07 -15.44
C ILE A 68 -11.94 6.15 -16.66
N SER A 69 -12.93 5.26 -16.82
CA SER A 69 -12.98 4.33 -17.95
C SER A 69 -13.14 5.00 -19.32
N SER A 70 -13.64 6.24 -19.35
CA SER A 70 -13.80 7.03 -20.58
C SER A 70 -12.60 7.93 -20.90
N CYS A 71 -11.52 7.86 -20.11
CA CYS A 71 -10.25 8.53 -20.38
C CYS A 71 -9.23 7.51 -20.95
N PRO A 72 -9.19 7.29 -22.28
CA PRO A 72 -8.44 6.16 -22.88
C PRO A 72 -6.92 6.26 -22.74
N VAL A 73 -6.37 7.47 -22.50
CA VAL A 73 -4.93 7.73 -22.42
C VAL A 73 -4.47 8.14 -21.02
N LEU A 74 -5.31 7.92 -20.00
CA LEU A 74 -5.00 8.28 -18.61
C LEU A 74 -3.82 7.46 -18.09
N GLN A 75 -2.75 8.12 -17.66
CA GLN A 75 -1.52 7.50 -17.16
C GLN A 75 -1.34 7.67 -15.64
N GLU A 76 -1.82 8.78 -15.08
CA GLU A 76 -1.71 9.09 -13.65
C GLU A 76 -3.08 9.44 -13.06
N LEU A 77 -3.44 8.73 -11.99
CA LEU A 77 -4.64 8.97 -11.21
C LEU A 77 -4.27 9.10 -9.73
N ARG A 78 -4.69 10.20 -9.13
CA ARG A 78 -4.47 10.48 -7.70
C ARG A 78 -5.78 10.88 -7.05
N LEU A 79 -6.19 10.12 -6.05
CA LEU A 79 -7.37 10.35 -5.22
C LEU A 79 -6.89 10.58 -3.78
N GLU A 80 -7.15 11.75 -3.23
CA GLU A 80 -6.72 12.13 -1.88
C GLU A 80 -7.88 12.66 -1.04
N ASP A 81 -8.03 12.22 0.21
CA ASP A 81 -9.02 12.77 1.14
C ASP A 81 -10.46 12.74 0.56
N CYS A 82 -10.78 11.74 -0.27
CA CYS A 82 -12.06 11.61 -0.96
C CYS A 82 -13.04 10.70 -0.19
N TYR A 83 -14.34 10.83 -0.44
CA TYR A 83 -15.39 9.93 0.03
C TYR A 83 -16.06 9.23 -1.14
N PHE A 84 -16.11 7.90 -1.09
CA PHE A 84 -16.71 7.07 -2.13
C PHE A 84 -17.73 6.10 -1.56
N ASP A 85 -18.90 6.02 -2.20
CA ASP A 85 -19.80 4.89 -1.97
C ASP A 85 -19.12 3.62 -2.52
N LEU A 86 -18.75 3.63 -3.80
CA LEU A 86 -18.09 2.53 -4.51
C LEU A 86 -16.94 3.08 -5.35
N LEU A 87 -15.79 2.37 -5.36
CA LEU A 87 -14.67 2.73 -6.22
C LEU A 87 -14.29 1.56 -7.13
N LYS A 88 -14.62 1.70 -8.42
CA LYS A 88 -14.13 0.82 -9.48
C LYS A 88 -13.22 1.59 -10.41
N ILE A 89 -11.98 1.16 -10.52
CA ILE A 89 -10.96 1.75 -11.39
C ILE A 89 -10.66 0.75 -12.50
N THR A 90 -10.94 1.14 -13.73
CA THR A 90 -10.56 0.41 -14.94
C THR A 90 -9.95 1.38 -15.93
N ALA A 91 -8.63 1.28 -16.11
CA ALA A 91 -7.87 2.17 -16.98
C ALA A 91 -6.65 1.44 -17.55
N ASN A 92 -6.67 1.20 -18.86
CA ASN A 92 -5.69 0.32 -19.52
C ASN A 92 -4.29 0.94 -19.64
N GLU A 93 -4.21 2.27 -19.76
CA GLU A 93 -2.94 3.00 -19.90
C GLU A 93 -2.41 3.54 -18.57
N LEU A 94 -3.10 3.26 -17.45
CA LEU A 94 -2.74 3.78 -16.14
C LEU A 94 -1.43 3.16 -15.65
N LYS A 95 -0.47 4.01 -15.29
CA LYS A 95 0.87 3.64 -14.82
C LYS A 95 1.08 3.98 -13.35
N TRP A 96 0.49 5.07 -12.87
CA TRP A 96 0.62 5.54 -11.50
C TRP A 96 -0.76 5.72 -10.87
N LEU A 97 -0.99 5.04 -9.76
CA LEU A 97 -2.23 5.13 -9.00
C LEU A 97 -1.93 5.46 -7.55
N THR A 98 -2.54 6.53 -7.06
CA THR A 98 -2.52 6.91 -5.64
C THR A 98 -3.96 6.99 -5.14
N VAL A 99 -4.28 6.23 -4.09
CA VAL A 99 -5.54 6.34 -3.34
C VAL A 99 -5.14 6.54 -1.88
N SER A 100 -5.23 7.77 -1.38
CA SER A 100 -4.71 8.14 -0.07
C SER A 100 -5.77 8.81 0.79
N ARG A 101 -5.91 8.32 2.04
CA ARG A 101 -6.85 8.86 3.03
C ARG A 101 -8.30 8.97 2.52
N CYS A 102 -8.68 8.08 1.60
CA CYS A 102 -10.05 8.00 1.11
C CYS A 102 -10.92 7.21 2.09
N ILE A 103 -12.18 7.62 2.24
CA ILE A 103 -13.19 6.99 3.07
C ILE A 103 -14.17 6.27 2.16
N PHE A 104 -14.54 5.05 2.56
CA PHE A 104 -15.49 4.22 1.85
C PHE A 104 -16.67 3.92 2.77
N ASP A 105 -17.87 3.76 2.19
CA ASP A 105 -18.99 3.23 2.96
C ASP A 105 -18.73 1.75 3.31
N ALA A 106 -19.11 1.35 4.53
CA ALA A 106 -18.62 0.15 5.23
C ALA A 106 -19.02 -1.18 4.57
N TYR A 107 -19.84 -1.12 3.53
CA TYR A 107 -20.38 -2.29 2.81
C TYR A 107 -19.86 -2.43 1.38
N ASN A 108 -18.94 -1.55 0.95
CA ASN A 108 -18.52 -1.51 -0.45
C ASN A 108 -17.08 -1.95 -0.67
N GLU A 109 -16.88 -2.52 -1.85
CA GLU A 109 -15.59 -3.03 -2.34
C GLU A 109 -14.85 -1.97 -3.14
N VAL A 110 -13.52 -1.91 -2.98
CA VAL A 110 -12.65 -1.20 -3.91
C VAL A 110 -12.16 -2.21 -4.95
N VAL A 111 -12.43 -1.97 -6.24
CA VAL A 111 -12.00 -2.86 -7.33
C VAL A 111 -11.09 -2.12 -8.29
N ILE A 112 -9.86 -2.58 -8.43
CA ILE A 112 -8.86 -1.96 -9.29
C ILE A 112 -8.38 -2.99 -10.31
N SER A 113 -8.52 -2.70 -11.60
CA SER A 113 -8.03 -3.54 -12.71
C SER A 113 -7.33 -2.64 -13.73
N THR A 114 -6.00 -2.70 -13.73
CA THR A 114 -5.12 -1.78 -14.48
C THR A 114 -3.84 -2.50 -14.93
N PRO A 115 -3.83 -3.13 -16.11
CA PRO A 115 -2.77 -4.06 -16.54
C PRO A 115 -1.39 -3.43 -16.73
N LYS A 116 -1.31 -2.13 -16.97
CA LYS A 116 -0.06 -1.39 -17.18
C LYS A 116 0.43 -0.63 -15.94
N LEU A 117 -0.18 -0.89 -14.77
CA LEU A 117 0.19 -0.18 -13.55
C LEU A 117 1.62 -0.55 -13.15
N LEU A 118 2.43 0.47 -12.89
CA LEU A 118 3.84 0.34 -12.49
C LEU A 118 4.04 0.71 -11.02
N SER A 119 3.29 1.70 -10.53
CA SER A 119 3.37 2.18 -9.16
C SER A 119 1.98 2.32 -8.55
N PHE A 120 1.84 1.79 -7.34
CA PHE A 120 0.60 1.77 -6.59
C PHE A 120 0.82 2.28 -5.16
N HIS A 121 0.14 3.35 -4.78
CA HIS A 121 0.04 3.78 -3.39
C HIS A 121 -1.39 3.67 -2.90
N TYR A 122 -1.58 2.95 -1.81
CA TYR A 122 -2.88 2.75 -1.18
C TYR A 122 -2.80 2.97 0.32
N THR A 123 -3.48 4.01 0.79
CA THR A 123 -3.76 4.14 2.21
C THR A 123 -5.11 3.51 2.50
N SER A 124 -5.09 2.51 3.37
CA SER A 124 -6.28 1.79 3.75
C SER A 124 -7.23 2.69 4.56
N GLY A 125 -8.46 2.88 4.07
CA GLY A 125 -9.59 3.47 4.80
C GLY A 125 -10.69 2.43 5.03
N LYS A 126 -11.71 2.71 5.86
CA LYS A 126 -12.80 1.79 6.32
C LYS A 126 -13.67 1.17 5.20
N ALA A 127 -13.11 0.49 4.21
CA ALA A 127 -13.83 -0.27 3.18
C ALA A 127 -14.13 -1.71 3.66
N GLN A 128 -14.94 -2.49 2.95
CA GLN A 128 -15.13 -3.91 3.27
C GLN A 128 -14.00 -4.80 2.70
N GLY A 129 -13.33 -4.32 1.66
CA GLY A 129 -12.19 -4.97 1.02
C GLY A 129 -11.64 -4.17 -0.14
N CYS A 130 -10.38 -4.42 -0.48
CA CYS A 130 -9.73 -3.88 -1.67
C CYS A 130 -9.26 -5.04 -2.53
N PHE A 131 -9.92 -5.22 -3.67
CA PHE A 131 -9.64 -6.26 -4.65
C PHE A 131 -8.80 -5.67 -5.77
N ILE A 132 -7.54 -6.06 -5.73
CA ILE A 132 -6.55 -5.70 -6.74
C ILE A 132 -6.48 -6.83 -7.75
N ARG A 133 -6.84 -6.54 -9.00
CA ARG A 133 -6.86 -7.50 -10.10
C ARG A 133 -5.97 -7.00 -11.23
N ASP A 134 -5.41 -7.92 -12.01
CA ASP A 134 -4.72 -7.62 -13.25
C ASP A 134 -3.59 -6.58 -13.12
N MET A 135 -2.65 -6.78 -12.18
CA MET A 135 -1.49 -5.90 -11.96
C MET A 135 -0.15 -6.60 -12.25
N ALA A 136 -0.07 -7.31 -13.37
CA ALA A 136 1.10 -8.12 -13.72
C ALA A 136 2.40 -7.32 -13.93
N ASN A 137 2.29 -6.01 -14.23
CA ASN A 137 3.43 -5.13 -14.48
C ASN A 137 3.82 -4.27 -13.27
N LEU A 138 3.18 -4.50 -12.11
CA LEU A 138 3.44 -3.69 -10.92
C LEU A 138 4.90 -3.84 -10.49
N VAL A 139 5.59 -2.71 -10.34
CA VAL A 139 7.01 -2.68 -9.94
C VAL A 139 7.13 -2.25 -8.48
N ASP A 140 6.43 -1.18 -8.12
CA ASP A 140 6.52 -0.52 -6.83
C ASP A 140 5.13 -0.41 -6.18
N ALA A 141 5.03 -0.83 -4.93
CA ALA A 141 3.81 -0.76 -4.15
C ALA A 141 4.07 -0.14 -2.77
N SER A 142 3.17 0.74 -2.35
CA SER A 142 3.17 1.35 -1.03
C SER A 142 1.79 1.18 -0.41
N ILE A 143 1.71 0.47 0.71
CA ILE A 143 0.48 0.31 1.48
C ILE A 143 0.66 0.98 2.84
N VAL A 144 -0.34 1.75 3.25
CA VAL A 144 -0.47 2.22 4.63
C VAL A 144 -1.67 1.51 5.26
N LEU A 145 -1.43 0.77 6.33
CA LEU A 145 -2.41 -0.01 7.08
C LEU A 145 -2.80 0.74 8.36
N PHE A 146 -4.09 1.00 8.55
CA PHE A 146 -4.64 1.72 9.71
C PHE A 146 -5.67 0.87 10.44
N ASN A 147 -5.54 0.76 11.78
CA ASN A 147 -6.55 0.18 12.68
C ASN A 147 -7.20 -1.11 12.14
N LEU A 148 -6.37 -2.10 11.76
CA LEU A 148 -6.85 -3.41 11.36
C LEU A 148 -7.71 -3.99 12.48
N SER A 149 -8.97 -4.29 12.19
CA SER A 149 -9.86 -4.96 13.15
C SER A 149 -9.69 -6.47 13.05
N PRO A 150 -9.75 -7.22 14.16
CA PRO A 150 -9.70 -8.67 14.13
C PRO A 150 -10.75 -9.26 13.18
N HIS A 151 -10.35 -10.30 12.46
CA HIS A 151 -11.11 -10.97 11.40
C HIS A 151 -12.49 -11.53 11.86
N ASN A 152 -12.72 -11.59 13.18
CA ASN A 152 -13.94 -12.09 13.84
C ASN A 152 -14.96 -11.01 14.24
N SER A 153 -14.72 -9.75 13.92
CA SER A 153 -15.82 -8.77 13.98
C SER A 153 -16.79 -9.05 12.83
N SER A 154 -18.06 -9.27 13.14
CA SER A 154 -19.14 -9.65 12.22
C SER A 154 -19.50 -8.59 11.16
N VAL A 155 -18.62 -7.62 10.94
CA VAL A 155 -18.76 -6.52 9.99
C VAL A 155 -17.53 -6.51 9.08
N GLY A 156 -17.65 -7.16 7.92
CA GLY A 156 -16.84 -6.83 6.75
C GLY A 156 -15.33 -6.80 6.95
N ALA A 157 -14.75 -7.92 7.40
CA ALA A 157 -13.32 -8.05 7.64
C ALA A 157 -12.52 -7.64 6.38
N TRP A 158 -11.70 -6.60 6.52
CA TRP A 158 -10.69 -6.25 5.54
C TRP A 158 -9.86 -7.48 5.21
N SER A 159 -9.94 -7.97 3.97
CA SER A 159 -9.03 -9.01 3.56
C SER A 159 -7.70 -8.40 3.14
N VAL A 160 -6.82 -8.18 4.13
CA VAL A 160 -5.40 -7.89 3.94
C VAL A 160 -4.78 -8.87 2.93
N SER A 161 -5.28 -10.11 2.90
CA SER A 161 -4.90 -11.14 1.94
C SER A 161 -5.14 -10.76 0.48
N GLU A 162 -6.27 -10.13 0.15
CA GLU A 162 -6.62 -9.80 -1.24
C GLU A 162 -5.73 -8.70 -1.77
N ILE A 163 -5.36 -7.74 -0.91
CA ILE A 163 -4.38 -6.71 -1.24
C ILE A 163 -3.04 -7.38 -1.55
N PHE A 164 -2.51 -8.21 -0.65
CA PHE A 164 -1.21 -8.85 -0.85
C PHE A 164 -1.17 -9.79 -2.06
N LYS A 165 -2.26 -10.51 -2.36
CA LYS A 165 -2.39 -11.29 -3.61
C LYS A 165 -2.22 -10.41 -4.84
N GLY A 166 -2.86 -9.24 -4.85
CA GLY A 166 -2.73 -8.27 -5.93
C GLY A 166 -1.33 -7.68 -6.09
N LEU A 167 -0.53 -7.66 -5.02
CA LEU A 167 0.84 -7.17 -5.02
C LEU A 167 1.89 -8.24 -5.33
N SER A 168 1.48 -9.47 -5.65
CA SER A 168 2.40 -10.60 -5.88
C SER A 168 3.46 -10.39 -6.98
N HIS A 169 3.18 -9.49 -7.93
CA HIS A 169 4.12 -9.14 -9.00
C HIS A 169 5.07 -7.98 -8.66
N ALA A 170 4.82 -7.24 -7.57
CA ALA A 170 5.66 -6.12 -7.16
C ALA A 170 7.07 -6.60 -6.81
N SER A 171 8.06 -5.77 -7.15
CA SER A 171 9.47 -6.00 -6.79
C SER A 171 9.94 -5.13 -5.62
N SER A 172 9.25 -4.02 -5.40
CA SER A 172 9.45 -3.08 -4.31
C SER A 172 8.15 -2.92 -3.54
N LEU A 173 8.23 -3.07 -2.22
CA LEU A 173 7.10 -2.96 -1.32
C LEU A 173 7.45 -2.09 -0.11
N THR A 174 6.64 -1.05 0.12
CA THR A 174 6.65 -0.27 1.35
C THR A 174 5.37 -0.56 2.13
N ILE A 175 5.50 -1.04 3.36
CA ILE A 175 4.40 -1.21 4.30
C ILE A 175 4.58 -0.21 5.42
N THR A 176 3.57 0.63 5.63
CA THR A 176 3.48 1.53 6.78
C THR A 176 2.34 1.06 7.66
N TYR A 177 2.59 0.80 8.94
CA TYR A 177 1.55 0.37 9.87
C TYR A 177 1.34 1.44 10.94
N LEU A 178 0.12 1.97 10.99
CA LEU A 178 -0.30 3.05 11.89
C LEU A 178 -1.58 2.62 12.62
N GLY A 179 -1.48 1.56 13.41
CA GLY A 179 -2.56 1.02 14.22
C GLY A 179 -2.38 1.30 15.71
N ASN A 180 -3.50 1.30 16.45
CA ASN A 180 -3.49 1.29 17.91
C ASN A 180 -3.20 -0.12 18.49
N GLN A 181 -3.43 -1.16 17.69
CA GLN A 181 -3.05 -2.54 17.99
C GLN A 181 -1.71 -2.84 17.31
N GLN A 182 -1.10 -3.98 17.61
CA GLN A 182 0.16 -4.39 16.96
C GLN A 182 -0.14 -5.20 15.69
N LEU A 183 0.82 -5.22 14.76
CA LEU A 183 0.75 -6.07 13.57
C LEU A 183 1.05 -7.51 13.97
N SER A 184 0.05 -8.38 13.95
CA SER A 184 0.16 -9.81 14.29
C SER A 184 0.07 -10.74 13.07
N VAL A 185 0.72 -11.90 13.14
CA VAL A 185 0.65 -12.93 12.07
C VAL A 185 -0.76 -13.50 11.96
N GLU A 186 -1.29 -13.97 13.08
CA GLU A 186 -2.56 -14.71 13.14
C GLU A 186 -3.74 -13.89 12.63
N GLU A 187 -3.79 -12.58 12.92
CA GLU A 187 -4.94 -11.77 12.54
C GLU A 187 -4.78 -11.15 11.15
N HIS A 188 -3.55 -10.87 10.72
CA HIS A 188 -3.30 -10.00 9.55
C HIS A 188 -2.50 -10.67 8.43
N LEU A 189 -1.47 -11.45 8.77
CA LEU A 189 -0.48 -11.91 7.79
C LEU A 189 -0.60 -13.39 7.42
N GLN A 190 -1.37 -14.20 8.15
CA GLN A 190 -1.51 -15.65 7.91
C GLN A 190 -1.97 -16.02 6.48
N TYR A 191 -2.48 -15.04 5.74
CA TYR A 191 -2.95 -15.17 4.37
C TYR A 191 -2.02 -14.54 3.33
N LEU A 192 -0.79 -14.17 3.71
CA LEU A 192 0.22 -13.76 2.75
C LEU A 192 0.38 -14.84 1.68
N PRO A 193 0.48 -14.47 0.40
CA PRO A 193 0.84 -15.42 -0.64
C PRO A 193 2.14 -16.13 -0.26
N ILE A 194 2.21 -17.43 -0.58
CA ILE A 194 3.31 -18.31 -0.16
C ILE A 194 4.67 -17.74 -0.55
N TYR A 195 4.75 -17.06 -1.70
CA TYR A 195 5.95 -16.36 -2.15
C TYR A 195 5.59 -15.04 -2.83
N LEU A 196 6.26 -13.97 -2.42
CA LEU A 196 6.23 -12.67 -3.09
C LEU A 196 7.60 -12.42 -3.72
N ASN A 197 7.62 -11.93 -4.96
CA ASN A 197 8.85 -11.63 -5.70
C ASN A 197 9.46 -10.26 -5.31
N ILE A 198 9.53 -10.01 -4.00
CA ILE A 198 9.97 -8.74 -3.43
C ILE A 198 11.48 -8.76 -3.28
N LYS A 199 12.14 -7.76 -3.87
CA LYS A 199 13.58 -7.51 -3.75
C LYS A 199 13.89 -6.36 -2.80
N TYR A 200 12.96 -5.43 -2.66
CA TYR A 200 13.06 -4.28 -1.77
C TYR A 200 11.86 -4.25 -0.84
N LEU A 201 12.09 -4.34 0.47
CA LEU A 201 11.07 -4.20 1.49
C LEU A 201 11.41 -3.02 2.39
N ARG A 202 10.48 -2.07 2.49
CA ARG A 202 10.51 -1.01 3.51
C ARG A 202 9.37 -1.20 4.49
N LEU A 203 9.70 -1.25 5.77
CA LEU A 203 8.74 -1.33 6.86
C LEU A 203 8.83 -0.04 7.69
N ASN A 204 7.73 0.69 7.77
CA ASN A 204 7.58 1.83 8.65
C ASN A 204 6.58 1.43 9.74
N ILE A 205 7.08 0.90 10.86
CA ILE A 205 6.26 0.29 11.91
C ILE A 205 6.82 0.66 13.29
N LEU A 206 5.96 0.67 14.30
CA LEU A 206 6.42 0.72 15.70
C LEU A 206 6.91 -0.67 16.11
N LEU A 207 8.18 -0.79 16.49
CA LEU A 207 8.75 -2.07 16.89
C LEU A 207 8.22 -2.53 18.26
N SER A 208 7.73 -3.77 18.30
CA SER A 208 7.32 -4.53 19.48
C SER A 208 7.62 -6.02 19.29
N SER A 209 7.49 -6.83 20.35
CA SER A 209 7.61 -8.30 20.31
C SER A 209 6.78 -8.96 19.21
N GLU A 210 5.53 -8.55 19.07
CA GLU A 210 4.53 -9.08 18.16
C GLU A 210 4.84 -8.65 16.72
N CYS A 211 5.25 -7.38 16.54
CA CYS A 211 5.70 -6.88 15.25
C CYS A 211 6.94 -7.64 14.75
N MET A 212 7.81 -8.12 15.64
CA MET A 212 8.98 -8.90 15.23
C MET A 212 8.62 -10.27 14.69
N GLU A 213 7.60 -10.93 15.24
CA GLU A 213 7.04 -12.16 14.68
C GLU A 213 6.44 -11.90 13.28
N ALA A 214 5.69 -10.81 13.14
CA ALA A 214 5.14 -10.40 11.85
C ALA A 214 6.23 -10.11 10.80
N ILE A 215 7.31 -9.41 11.18
CA ILE A 215 8.47 -9.18 10.32
C ILE A 215 9.11 -10.50 9.93
N ALA A 216 9.39 -11.37 10.90
CA ALA A 216 9.98 -12.68 10.68
C ALA A 216 9.16 -13.51 9.67
N TYR A 217 7.85 -13.54 9.86
CA TYR A 217 6.91 -14.19 8.96
C TYR A 217 6.97 -13.60 7.54
N MET A 218 6.93 -12.26 7.38
CA MET A 218 7.06 -11.62 6.06
C MET A 218 8.36 -12.00 5.36
N LEU A 219 9.49 -11.97 6.07
CA LEU A 219 10.79 -12.33 5.51
C LEU A 219 10.82 -13.79 5.01
N LYS A 220 10.04 -14.69 5.62
CA LYS A 220 9.89 -16.10 5.17
C LYS A 220 9.22 -16.22 3.82
N HIS A 221 8.29 -15.31 3.54
CA HIS A 221 7.51 -15.29 2.31
C HIS A 221 8.15 -14.42 1.21
N MET A 222 9.35 -13.87 1.45
CA MET A 222 10.11 -13.03 0.52
C MET A 222 11.55 -13.56 0.32
N PRO A 223 11.73 -14.75 -0.26
CA PRO A 223 13.03 -15.42 -0.33
C PRO A 223 14.07 -14.71 -1.22
N ASP A 224 13.62 -13.85 -2.13
CA ASP A 224 14.48 -13.09 -3.05
C ASP A 224 14.80 -11.67 -2.57
N LEU A 225 14.51 -11.37 -1.29
CA LEU A 225 14.73 -10.05 -0.71
C LEU A 225 16.22 -9.68 -0.71
N GLU A 226 16.55 -8.55 -1.34
CA GLU A 226 17.91 -8.02 -1.45
C GLU A 226 18.15 -6.84 -0.50
N ILE A 227 17.13 -6.02 -0.25
CA ILE A 227 17.23 -4.82 0.59
C ILE A 227 16.08 -4.80 1.58
N LEU A 228 16.42 -4.73 2.87
CA LEU A 228 15.49 -4.52 3.96
C LEU A 228 15.71 -3.14 4.57
N VAL A 229 14.67 -2.32 4.60
CA VAL A 229 14.66 -1.05 5.32
C VAL A 229 13.62 -1.12 6.43
N VAL A 230 14.03 -0.89 7.66
CA VAL A 230 13.12 -0.81 8.81
C VAL A 230 13.25 0.58 9.42
N HIS A 231 12.15 1.32 9.44
CA HIS A 231 12.03 2.60 10.12
C HIS A 231 11.11 2.40 11.33
N ASN A 232 11.65 2.60 12.53
CA ASN A 232 10.85 2.55 13.75
C ASN A 232 9.99 3.82 13.84
N GLU A 233 8.67 3.71 13.69
CA GLU A 233 7.77 4.87 13.73
C GLU A 233 7.57 5.36 15.17
N LEU A 234 7.55 6.68 15.38
CA LEU A 234 7.23 7.30 16.68
C LEU A 234 5.72 7.50 16.78
N VAL A 235 4.99 6.55 17.37
CA VAL A 235 3.55 6.77 17.65
C VAL A 235 3.38 7.31 19.07
N CYS A 236 2.79 8.49 19.17
CA CYS A 236 2.53 9.19 20.43
C CYS A 236 1.23 8.68 21.09
N TYR A 237 1.19 7.43 21.57
CA TYR A 237 0.14 6.97 22.51
C TYR A 237 0.71 5.98 23.55
N SER A 238 0.07 5.98 24.71
CA SER A 238 0.52 5.41 25.99
C SER A 238 0.95 3.94 25.95
N ILE A 239 2.08 3.70 26.61
CA ILE A 239 2.65 2.44 27.12
C ILE A 239 1.60 1.33 27.19
N ILE A 240 1.72 0.33 26.32
CA ILE A 240 1.09 -0.98 26.51
C ILE A 240 2.13 -1.87 27.19
N GLU A 241 1.71 -2.55 28.25
CA GLU A 241 2.52 -3.43 29.09
C GLU A 241 3.19 -4.54 28.27
N GLU A 242 4.50 -4.71 28.51
CA GLU A 242 5.34 -5.78 27.98
C GLU A 242 4.86 -7.13 28.48
N HIS A 243 4.26 -7.96 27.63
CA HIS A 243 4.27 -9.41 27.84
C HIS A 243 4.11 -10.15 26.51
N ILE A 244 5.22 -10.47 25.84
CA ILE A 244 5.53 -11.74 25.15
C ILE A 244 7.02 -11.70 24.77
N TRP A 245 7.79 -12.72 25.17
CA TRP A 245 9.18 -12.89 24.73
C TRP A 245 9.16 -13.56 23.35
N TRP A 246 9.59 -12.89 22.28
CA TRP A 246 9.74 -13.58 21.01
C TRP A 246 10.93 -14.55 21.13
N THR A 247 10.73 -15.80 20.75
CA THR A 247 11.86 -16.72 20.62
C THR A 247 12.30 -16.73 19.17
N SER A 248 13.55 -16.35 18.92
CA SER A 248 14.21 -16.39 17.60
C SER A 248 14.29 -17.81 16.97
N LYS A 249 13.59 -18.79 17.54
CA LYS A 249 13.57 -20.19 17.13
C LYS A 249 12.78 -20.44 15.85
N GLU A 250 11.88 -19.54 15.44
CA GLU A 250 11.01 -19.76 14.28
C GLU A 250 11.66 -19.49 12.92
N LEU A 251 12.83 -18.86 12.92
CA LEU A 251 13.61 -18.59 11.73
C LEU A 251 14.83 -19.48 11.67
N ALA A 252 14.59 -20.77 11.42
CA ALA A 252 15.65 -21.73 11.17
C ALA A 252 16.05 -21.71 9.68
N GLY A 253 17.25 -21.16 9.40
CA GLY A 253 18.07 -21.52 8.24
C GLY A 253 17.83 -20.73 6.95
N GLY A 254 18.81 -19.91 6.56
CA GLY A 254 19.05 -19.52 5.17
C GLY A 254 18.08 -18.51 4.53
N MET A 255 17.11 -17.97 5.26
CA MET A 255 16.07 -17.12 4.68
C MET A 255 16.54 -15.73 4.23
N LEU A 256 17.65 -15.22 4.76
CA LEU A 256 18.21 -13.92 4.39
C LEU A 256 19.44 -14.05 3.48
N ASN A 257 19.59 -15.18 2.79
CA ASN A 257 20.79 -15.48 2.00
C ASN A 257 21.00 -14.54 0.80
N ARG A 258 19.93 -13.91 0.30
CA ARG A 258 20.02 -12.93 -0.79
C ARG A 258 20.11 -11.49 -0.29
N LEU A 259 19.99 -11.27 1.02
CA LEU A 259 19.96 -9.94 1.60
C LEU A 259 21.36 -9.31 1.50
N LYS A 260 21.44 -8.18 0.81
CA LYS A 260 22.68 -7.43 0.55
C LYS A 260 22.79 -6.22 1.47
N GLU A 261 21.66 -5.63 1.82
CA GLU A 261 21.62 -4.37 2.56
C GLU A 261 20.50 -4.35 3.60
N ILE A 262 20.84 -3.85 4.79
CA ILE A 262 19.90 -3.56 5.87
C ILE A 262 20.06 -2.09 6.26
N GLN A 263 18.97 -1.33 6.18
CA GLN A 263 18.92 0.05 6.64
C GLN A 263 17.97 0.15 7.85
N LEU A 264 18.48 0.68 8.96
CA LEU A 264 17.72 0.87 10.18
C LEU A 264 17.56 2.37 10.45
N GLY A 265 16.32 2.84 10.52
CA GLY A 265 15.96 4.25 10.74
C GLY A 265 15.25 4.44 12.06
N ASN A 266 15.63 5.49 12.79
CA ASN A 266 15.02 5.91 14.06
C ASN A 266 15.09 4.85 15.18
N PHE A 267 16.20 4.12 15.25
CA PHE A 267 16.48 3.18 16.33
C PHE A 267 17.16 3.89 17.49
N GLY A 268 16.67 3.64 18.70
CA GLY A 268 17.28 4.01 19.96
C GLY A 268 18.15 2.90 20.55
N SER A 269 18.06 2.73 21.86
CA SER A 269 18.81 1.71 22.63
C SER A 269 17.88 0.84 23.49
N SER A 270 16.63 0.65 23.08
CA SER A 270 15.70 -0.22 23.80
C SER A 270 16.12 -1.69 23.66
N ASN A 271 15.68 -2.54 24.60
CA ASN A 271 15.94 -3.99 24.53
C ASN A 271 15.35 -4.57 23.24
N HIS A 272 14.14 -4.16 22.87
CA HIS A 272 13.44 -4.58 21.65
C HIS A 272 14.27 -4.33 20.38
N GLU A 273 14.80 -3.12 20.25
CA GLU A 273 15.64 -2.72 19.14
C GLU A 273 16.95 -3.51 19.09
N THR A 274 17.58 -3.70 20.26
CA THR A 274 18.86 -4.43 20.36
C THR A 274 18.68 -5.89 19.94
N GLU A 275 17.69 -6.57 20.48
CA GLU A 275 17.43 -7.97 20.14
C GLU A 275 17.00 -8.14 18.68
N PHE A 276 16.26 -7.17 18.09
CA PHE A 276 15.95 -7.18 16.66
C PHE A 276 17.20 -7.07 15.78
N ILE A 277 18.15 -6.20 16.15
CA ILE A 277 19.44 -6.06 15.46
C ILE A 277 20.24 -7.35 15.57
N GLU A 278 20.34 -7.95 16.76
CA GLU A 278 21.01 -9.24 16.95
C GLU A 278 20.37 -10.34 16.10
N PHE A 279 19.05 -10.37 16.05
CA PHE A 279 18.28 -11.27 15.20
C PHE A 279 18.65 -11.10 13.71
N LEU A 280 18.70 -9.87 13.19
CA LEU A 280 19.07 -9.59 11.80
C LEU A 280 20.52 -9.99 11.51
N VAL A 281 21.46 -9.68 12.40
CA VAL A 281 22.88 -10.03 12.24
C VAL A 281 23.08 -11.55 12.23
N LYS A 282 22.41 -12.27 13.12
CA LYS A 282 22.49 -13.74 13.21
C LYS A 282 22.01 -14.42 11.92
N ASN A 283 20.94 -13.89 11.31
CA ASN A 283 20.32 -14.49 10.13
C ASN A 283 20.92 -13.97 8.81
N GLY A 284 21.46 -12.76 8.78
CA GLY A 284 22.12 -12.17 7.60
C GLY A 284 23.53 -12.70 7.33
N ARG A 285 24.26 -13.17 8.36
CA ARG A 285 25.62 -13.73 8.21
C ARG A 285 25.70 -15.02 7.39
N ILE A 286 24.60 -15.74 7.21
CA ILE A 286 24.57 -16.98 6.40
C ILE A 286 24.82 -16.69 4.90
N ALA A 287 24.67 -15.43 4.45
CA ALA A 287 24.94 -15.02 3.08
C ALA A 287 26.43 -14.87 2.71
N GLN A 288 27.35 -14.79 3.68
CA GLN A 288 28.79 -14.54 3.40
C GLN A 288 29.68 -15.79 3.46
N ASP A 289 29.23 -16.89 4.05
CA ASP A 289 30.04 -18.12 4.20
C ASP A 289 29.98 -19.07 2.98
N HIS A 290 29.32 -18.66 1.88
CA HIS A 290 29.28 -19.44 0.63
C HIS A 290 30.17 -18.83 -0.47
N ASP A 291 31.42 -18.50 -0.14
CA ASP A 291 32.50 -18.50 -1.13
C ASP A 291 33.66 -19.39 -0.67
N GLY A 292 33.32 -20.66 -0.46
CA GLY A 292 34.27 -21.75 -0.33
C GLY A 292 34.66 -22.27 -1.71
N SER A 293 35.64 -21.63 -2.35
CA SER A 293 36.42 -22.27 -3.41
C SER A 293 37.92 -22.04 -3.22
N SER A 294 38.51 -22.97 -2.48
CA SER A 294 39.75 -23.68 -2.81
C SER A 294 40.83 -22.89 -3.55
N LEU A 295 41.87 -22.47 -2.83
CA LEU A 295 43.23 -22.46 -3.38
C LEU A 295 44.16 -23.26 -2.48
N HIS A 296 44.69 -24.31 -3.10
CA HIS A 296 45.58 -25.32 -2.57
C HIS A 296 46.83 -24.73 -1.90
N GLN A 297 47.16 -25.26 -0.72
CA GLN A 297 48.55 -25.42 -0.31
C GLN A 297 49.11 -26.69 -0.94
N LYS A 298 49.96 -26.53 -1.95
CA LYS A 298 51.24 -27.25 -2.06
C LYS A 298 52.11 -26.60 -3.12
#